data_AF-A0A7S7QJ98-F1
#
_entry.id   AF-A0A7S7QJ98-F1
#
_cell.length_a   1.000
_cell.length_b   1.000
_cell.length_c   1.000
_cell.angle_alpha   90.00
_cell.angle_beta   90.00
_cell.angle_gamma   90.00
#
_symmetry.space_group_name_H-M   'P 1'
#
loop_
_entity.id
_entity.type
_entity.pdbx_description
1 polymer ?
#
loop_
_entity_poly.entity_id
_entity_poly.type
_entity_poly.pdbx_seq_one_letter_code
_entity_poly.pdbx_strand_id
1 'polypeptide(L)'
;MKLWYPALGLGEAGEVQNKVKKIFRDDGGVLTPKRKQDIVKEMGGNLWYLAALAHGMGMSLGDIALANIMELRGRVDRGTLQGDGDDR
;
A
#
# COMPACT_ATOMS: atom_id res chain seq x y z
N MET A 1 -8.41 -20.71 0.93
CA MET A 1 -8.47 -19.55 1.85
C MET A 1 -9.63 -18.66 1.42
N LYS A 2 -10.38 -18.05 2.35
CA LYS A 2 -11.47 -17.14 1.98
C LYS A 2 -10.89 -15.74 1.71
N LEU A 3 -10.89 -15.28 0.45
CA LEU A 3 -10.26 -14.02 0.02
C LEU A 3 -10.85 -12.76 0.65
N TRP A 4 -12.13 -12.81 1.06
CA TRP A 4 -12.79 -11.65 1.66
C TRP A 4 -12.13 -11.21 2.96
N TYR A 5 -11.56 -12.12 3.75
CA TYR A 5 -10.95 -11.74 5.03
C TYR A 5 -9.73 -10.84 4.81
N PRO A 6 -8.70 -11.25 4.04
CA PRO A 6 -7.57 -10.36 3.80
C PRO A 6 -7.93 -9.13 2.96
N ALA A 7 -8.89 -9.25 2.04
CA ALA A 7 -9.34 -8.10 1.25
C ALA A 7 -10.01 -7.02 2.13
N LEU A 8 -10.92 -7.40 3.04
CA LEU A 8 -11.55 -6.45 3.96
C LEU A 8 -10.56 -5.91 5.00
N GLY A 9 -9.54 -6.70 5.36
CA GLY A 9 -8.45 -6.27 6.22
C GLY A 9 -7.59 -5.15 5.65
N LEU A 10 -7.59 -4.92 4.33
CA LEU A 10 -6.89 -3.77 3.73
C LEU A 10 -7.42 -2.40 4.20
N GLY A 11 -8.54 -2.36 4.93
CA GLY A 11 -9.00 -1.19 5.67
C GLY A 11 -7.94 -0.58 6.61
N GLU A 12 -6.90 -1.33 6.99
CA GLU A 12 -5.71 -0.84 7.71
C GLU A 12 -4.99 0.33 7.01
N ALA A 13 -5.24 0.56 5.71
CA ALA A 13 -4.76 1.77 5.03
C ALA A 13 -5.28 3.04 5.72
N GLY A 14 -6.48 2.99 6.31
CA GLY A 14 -7.06 4.08 7.10
C GLY A 14 -6.26 4.40 8.36
N GLU A 15 -5.61 3.42 8.99
CA GLU A 15 -4.75 3.66 10.15
C GLU A 15 -3.47 4.40 9.76
N VAL A 16 -2.85 4.05 8.62
CA VAL A 16 -1.72 4.81 8.06
C VAL A 16 -2.12 6.26 7.81
N GLN A 17 -3.27 6.49 7.17
CA GLN A 17 -3.81 7.84 6.93
C GLN A 17 -4.04 8.59 8.25
N ASN A 18 -4.58 7.91 9.27
CA ASN A 18 -4.81 8.49 10.59
C ASN A 18 -3.50 8.91 11.28
N LYS A 19 -2.41 8.14 11.17
CA LYS A 19 -1.10 8.56 11.70
C LYS A 19 -0.56 9.78 10.96
N VAL A 20 -0.65 9.80 9.64
CA VAL A 20 -0.20 10.94 8.81
C VAL A 20 -0.98 12.21 9.17
N LYS A 21 -2.31 12.13 9.30
CA LYS A 21 -3.16 13.26 9.75
C LYS A 21 -2.69 13.82 11.09
N LYS A 22 -2.30 12.97 12.04
CA LYS A 22 -1.84 13.41 13.36
C LYS A 22 -0.52 14.18 13.32
N ILE A 23 0.35 13.93 12.34
CA ILE A 23 1.56 14.74 12.13
C ILE A 23 1.20 16.20 11.85
N PHE A 24 0.24 16.43 10.95
CA PHE A 24 -0.19 17.78 10.61
C PHE A 24 -1.01 18.44 11.73
N ARG A 25 -1.83 17.65 12.43
CA ARG A 25 -2.70 18.15 13.51
C ARG A 25 -1.94 18.48 14.80
N ASP A 26 -1.01 17.63 15.21
CA ASP A 26 -0.38 17.70 16.54
C ASP A 26 1.08 18.14 16.51
N ASP A 27 1.80 17.87 15.41
CA ASP A 27 3.26 18.03 15.33
C ASP A 27 3.70 19.10 14.33
N GLY A 28 2.78 19.97 13.87
CA GLY A 28 3.08 21.06 12.95
C GLY A 28 3.66 20.59 11.59
N GLY A 29 3.33 19.37 11.17
CA GLY A 29 3.88 18.78 9.95
C GLY A 29 5.24 18.07 10.13
N VAL A 30 5.80 18.05 11.33
CA VAL A 30 7.12 17.45 11.59
C VAL A 30 7.02 15.94 11.82
N LEU A 31 7.66 15.15 10.96
CA LEU A 31 7.77 13.70 11.14
C LEU A 31 8.79 13.38 12.24
N THR A 32 8.32 13.25 13.48
CA THR A 32 9.16 12.84 14.61
C THR A 32 9.54 11.34 14.55
N PRO A 33 10.60 10.90 15.24
CA PRO A 33 10.97 9.48 15.32
C PRO A 33 9.84 8.59 15.82
N LYS A 34 9.06 9.07 16.80
CA LYS A 34 7.88 8.36 17.30
C LYS A 34 6.81 8.20 16.22
N ARG A 35 6.48 9.27 15.49
CA ARG A 35 5.49 9.20 14.41
C ARG A 35 5.92 8.27 13.29
N LYS A 36 7.21 8.28 12.95
CA LYS A 36 7.78 7.35 11.97
C LYS A 36 7.58 5.90 12.41
N GLN A 37 7.89 5.56 13.67
CA GLN A 37 7.67 4.20 14.19
C GLN A 37 6.19 3.82 14.21
N ASP A 38 5.31 4.73 14.62
CA ASP A 38 3.86 4.49 14.62
C ASP A 38 3.34 4.20 13.20
N ILE A 39 3.80 4.94 12.19
CA ILE A 39 3.43 4.71 10.79
C ILE A 39 3.94 3.35 10.29
N VAL A 40 5.21 3.02 10.57
CA VAL A 40 5.82 1.74 10.16
C VAL A 40 5.03 0.56 10.73
N LYS A 41 4.53 0.69 11.98
CA LYS A 41 3.68 -0.34 12.59
C LYS A 41 2.40 -0.60 11.78
N GLU A 42 1.67 0.45 11.39
CA GLU A 42 0.43 0.29 10.60
C GLU A 42 0.69 -0.17 9.16
N MET A 43 1.84 0.22 8.58
CA MET A 43 2.28 -0.31 7.28
C MET A 43 2.49 -1.83 7.32
N GLY A 44 2.91 -2.37 8.46
CA GLY A 44 3.04 -3.82 8.67
C GLY A 44 1.71 -4.57 8.52
N GLY A 45 0.61 -4.03 9.05
CA GLY A 45 -0.73 -4.61 8.89
C GLY A 45 -1.15 -4.68 7.42
N ASN A 46 -0.93 -3.60 6.68
CA ASN A 46 -1.20 -3.54 5.24
C ASN A 46 -0.37 -4.58 4.46
N LEU A 47 0.92 -4.69 4.75
CA LEU A 47 1.79 -5.70 4.12
C LEU A 47 1.33 -7.13 4.42
N TRP A 48 0.88 -7.39 5.65
CA TRP A 48 0.35 -8.71 6.04
C TRP A 48 -0.89 -9.06 5.22
N TYR A 49 -1.86 -8.15 5.14
CA TYR A 49 -3.09 -8.40 4.38
C TYR A 49 -2.84 -8.54 2.87
N LEU A 50 -1.96 -7.73 2.28
CA LEU A 50 -1.54 -7.88 0.89
C LEU A 50 -0.87 -9.24 0.63
N ALA A 51 0.04 -9.66 1.51
CA ALA A 51 0.72 -10.94 1.40
C ALA A 51 -0.25 -12.13 1.55
N ALA A 52 -1.18 -12.05 2.50
CA ALA A 52 -2.23 -13.05 2.68
C ALA A 52 -3.15 -13.13 1.46
N LEU A 53 -3.54 -11.98 0.89
CA LEU A 53 -4.36 -11.94 -0.31
C LEU A 53 -3.64 -12.57 -1.51
N ALA A 54 -2.37 -12.20 -1.75
CA ALA A 54 -1.54 -12.79 -2.79
C ALA A 54 -1.43 -14.31 -2.64
N HIS A 55 -1.13 -14.79 -1.43
CA HIS A 55 -1.04 -16.22 -1.13
C HIS A 55 -2.36 -16.95 -1.39
N GLY A 56 -3.50 -16.32 -1.08
CA GLY A 56 -4.83 -16.86 -1.38
C GLY A 56 -5.12 -17.02 -2.87
N MET A 57 -4.42 -16.26 -3.71
CA MET A 57 -4.47 -16.34 -5.17
C MET A 57 -3.35 -17.22 -5.75
N GLY A 58 -2.58 -17.92 -4.90
CA GLY A 58 -1.48 -18.78 -5.35
C GLY A 58 -0.24 -18.02 -5.80
N MET A 59 -0.08 -16.75 -5.39
CA MET A 59 1.05 -15.89 -5.73
C MET A 59 1.80 -15.46 -4.47
N SER A 60 3.07 -15.07 -4.62
CA SER A 60 3.78 -14.35 -3.57
C SER A 60 3.53 -12.84 -3.69
N LEU A 61 3.74 -12.11 -2.59
CA LEU A 61 3.73 -10.63 -2.65
C LEU A 61 4.81 -10.09 -3.62
N GLY A 62 5.93 -10.81 -3.75
CA GLY A 62 7.00 -10.47 -4.69
C GLY A 62 6.56 -10.59 -6.15
N ASP A 63 5.76 -11.61 -6.49
CA ASP A 63 5.22 -11.78 -7.85
C ASP A 63 4.30 -10.63 -8.22
N ILE A 64 3.42 -10.22 -7.30
CA ILE A 64 2.55 -9.04 -7.48
C ILE A 64 3.38 -7.77 -7.68
N ALA A 65 4.42 -7.57 -6.86
CA ALA A 65 5.29 -6.40 -6.98
C ALA A 65 6.04 -6.38 -8.32
N LEU A 66 6.56 -7.52 -8.78
CA LEU A 66 7.26 -7.65 -10.05
C LEU A 66 6.32 -7.36 -11.23
N ALA A 67 5.10 -7.92 -11.21
CA ALA A 67 4.08 -7.65 -12.24
C ALA A 67 3.78 -6.16 -12.36
N ASN A 68 3.60 -5.46 -11.23
CA ASN A 68 3.39 -4.01 -11.22
C ASN A 68 4.60 -3.23 -11.77
N ILE A 69 5.83 -3.63 -11.43
CA ILE A 69 7.04 -3.01 -12.00
C ILE A 69 7.10 -3.16 -13.53
N MET A 70 6.80 -4.36 -14.05
CA MET A 70 6.77 -4.62 -15.49
C MET A 70 5.71 -3.78 -16.19
N GLU A 71 4.51 -3.67 -15.60
CA GLU A 71 3.43 -2.83 -16.11
C GLU A 71 3.85 -1.35 -16.19
N LEU A 72 4.43 -0.82 -15.11
CA LEU A 72 4.90 0.56 -15.06
C LEU A 72 6.02 0.84 -16.06
N ARG A 73 6.98 -0.08 -16.24
CA ARG A 73 8.00 0.02 -17.29
C ARG A 73 7.39 0.08 -18.67
N GLY A 74 6.41 -0.77 -18.96
CA GLY A 74 5.69 -0.74 -20.23
C GLY A 74 5.01 0.61 -20.48
N ARG A 75 4.48 1.27 -19.44
CA ARG A 75 3.91 2.63 -19.57
C ARG A 75 4.98 3.69 -19.84
N VAL A 76 6.17 3.56 -19.24
CA VAL A 76 7.31 4.44 -19.55
C VAL A 76 7.68 4.32 -21.02
N ASP A 77 7.84 3.10 -21.53
CA ASP A 77 8.24 2.86 -22.92
C ASP A 77 7.21 3.38 -23.93
N ARG A 78 5.92 3.36 -23.56
CA ARG A 78 4.83 3.92 -24.38
C ARG A 78 4.61 5.43 -24.20
N GLY A 79 5.31 6.07 -23.26
CA GLY A 79 5.07 7.47 -22.92
C GLY A 79 3.70 7.75 -22.26
N THR A 80 3.03 6.72 -21.72
CA THR A 80 1.69 6.81 -21.11
C THR A 80 1.74 6.86 -19.59
N LEU A 81 2.83 7.36 -19.01
CA LEU A 81 2.97 7.47 -17.55
C LEU A 81 2.23 8.69 -16.95
N GLN A 82 1.55 9.49 -17.77
CA GLN A 82 0.76 10.63 -17.32
C GLN A 82 -0.64 10.20 -16.88
N GLY A 83 -1.06 10.70 -15.71
CA GLY A 83 -2.26 10.25 -15.02
C GLY A 83 -3.48 11.14 -15.23
N ASP A 84 -4.62 10.50 -15.48
CA ASP A 84 -5.82 10.64 -14.65
C ASP A 84 -6.78 9.48 -15.02
N GLY A 85 -7.07 8.59 -14.07
CA GLY A 85 -8.31 7.79 -14.10
C GLY A 85 -8.32 6.46 -14.87
N ASP A 86 -8.31 5.39 -14.07
CA ASP A 86 -9.10 4.15 -14.16
C ASP A 86 -9.16 3.25 -15.39
N ASP A 87 -8.83 3.67 -16.61
CA ASP A 87 -8.75 2.74 -17.75
C ASP A 87 -7.35 2.71 -18.36
N ARG A 88 -6.71 1.56 -18.12
CA ARG A 88 -5.37 1.13 -18.52
C ARG A 88 -5.48 0.05 -19.58
#